data_AF-A0A945VFY0-F1
#
_entry.id   AF-A0A945VFY0-F1
#
_cell.length_a   1.000
_cell.length_b   1.000
_cell.length_c   1.000
_cell.angle_alpha   90.00
_cell.angle_beta   90.00
_cell.angle_gamma   90.00
#
_symmetry.space_group_name_H-M   'P 1'
#
loop_
_entity.id
_entity.type
_entity.pdbx_description
1 polymer ?
#
loop_
_entity_poly.entity_id
_entity_poly.type
_entity_poly.pdbx_seq_one_letter_code
_entity_poly.pdbx_strand_id
1 'polypeptide(L)'
;MKPRLILLTLIIAITLGSCSESNKYSHSQVEKKIYKQVDFDTFILQHEESYVESLDKINDSTYKVVHNFTNPLTGVEMRTTRIYEFDSIGC
;
A
#
# COMPACT_ATOMS: atom_id res chain seq x y z
N MET A 1 46.59 -11.67 -15.94
CA MET A 1 45.56 -10.94 -15.15
C MET A 1 45.03 -11.89 -14.08
N LYS A 2 45.08 -11.49 -12.80
CA LYS A 2 44.78 -12.38 -11.67
C LYS A 2 43.25 -12.63 -11.60
N PRO A 3 42.77 -13.89 -11.70
CA PRO A 3 41.33 -14.21 -11.75
C PRO A 3 40.56 -13.75 -10.50
N ARG A 4 41.28 -13.53 -9.39
CA ARG A 4 40.73 -13.01 -8.13
C ARG A 4 40.22 -11.56 -8.22
N LEU A 5 40.77 -10.74 -9.13
CA LEU A 5 40.33 -9.35 -9.28
C LEU A 5 38.97 -9.26 -10.01
N ILE A 6 38.76 -10.13 -10.99
CA ILE A 6 37.55 -10.19 -11.83
C ILE A 6 36.32 -10.57 -11.00
N LEU A 7 36.49 -11.54 -10.10
CA LEU A 7 35.42 -12.00 -9.21
C LEU A 7 34.97 -10.88 -8.25
N LEU A 8 35.92 -10.08 -7.75
CA LEU A 8 35.64 -9.00 -6.82
C LEU A 8 34.87 -7.85 -7.49
N THR A 9 35.23 -7.50 -8.74
CA THR A 9 34.47 -6.53 -9.54
C THR A 9 33.07 -7.00 -9.89
N LEU A 10 32.87 -8.30 -10.11
CA LEU A 10 31.54 -8.86 -10.41
C LEU A 10 30.61 -8.81 -9.18
N ILE A 11 31.14 -9.12 -8.00
CA ILE A 11 30.37 -9.03 -6.74
C ILE A 11 29.99 -7.56 -6.46
N ILE A 12 30.91 -6.62 -6.65
CA ILE A 12 30.65 -5.18 -6.46
C ILE A 12 29.61 -4.66 -7.46
N ALA A 13 29.62 -5.14 -8.71
CA ALA A 13 28.62 -4.77 -9.71
C ALA A 13 27.21 -5.29 -9.36
N ILE A 14 27.11 -6.51 -8.80
CA ILE A 14 25.83 -7.08 -8.36
C ILE A 14 25.31 -6.35 -7.11
N THR A 15 26.17 -5.95 -6.18
CA THR A 15 25.74 -5.24 -4.96
C THR A 15 25.40 -3.77 -5.22
N LEU A 16 26.06 -3.09 -6.16
CA LEU A 16 25.74 -1.71 -6.54
C LEU A 16 24.55 -1.61 -7.51
N GLY A 17 24.26 -2.66 -8.29
CA GLY A 17 23.12 -2.71 -9.20
C GLY A 17 21.74 -2.82 -8.53
N SER A 18 21.69 -3.09 -7.22
CA SER A 18 20.43 -3.27 -6.48
C SER A 18 19.87 -1.98 -5.85
N CYS A 19 20.42 -0.80 -6.17
CA CYS A 19 19.93 0.49 -5.70
C CYS A 19 19.53 1.41 -6.86
N SER A 20 18.45 1.08 -7.56
CA SER A 20 17.67 2.12 -8.28
C SER A 20 16.21 1.75 -8.58
N GLU A 21 15.63 0.76 -7.90
CA GLU A 21 14.17 0.69 -7.84
C GLU A 21 13.71 1.72 -6.81
N SER A 22 13.52 2.96 -7.26
CA SER A 22 12.58 3.85 -6.58
C SER A 22 11.30 3.05 -6.43
N ASN A 23 10.93 2.67 -5.19
CA ASN A 23 9.74 1.88 -4.86
C ASN A 23 8.47 2.62 -5.29
N LYS A 24 8.25 2.66 -6.59
CA LYS A 24 7.11 3.26 -7.26
C LYS A 24 6.03 2.20 -7.28
N TYR A 25 5.03 2.36 -6.43
CA TYR A 25 3.89 1.45 -6.43
C TYR A 25 3.09 1.65 -7.71
N SER A 26 2.63 0.55 -8.33
CA SER A 26 1.59 0.64 -9.35
C SER A 26 0.25 0.97 -8.69
N HIS A 27 -0.71 1.48 -9.47
CA HIS A 27 -2.06 1.77 -8.98
C HIS A 27 -2.72 0.55 -8.30
N SER A 28 -2.59 -0.64 -8.90
CA SER A 28 -3.17 -1.87 -8.36
C SER A 28 -2.51 -2.30 -7.04
N GLN A 29 -1.22 -2.02 -6.86
CA GLN A 29 -0.54 -2.26 -5.59
C GLN A 29 -1.03 -1.31 -4.50
N VAL A 30 -1.31 -0.05 -4.84
CA VAL A 30 -1.85 0.93 -3.90
C VAL A 30 -3.26 0.55 -3.45
N GLU A 31 -4.16 0.24 -4.39
CA GLU A 31 -5.51 -0.23 -4.05
C GLU A 31 -5.46 -1.45 -3.14
N LYS A 32 -4.64 -2.44 -3.47
CA LYS A 32 -4.49 -3.65 -2.65
C LYS A 32 -4.01 -3.34 -1.22
N LYS A 33 -3.14 -2.34 -1.06
CA LYS A 33 -2.71 -1.89 0.27
C LYS A 33 -3.83 -1.21 1.03
N ILE A 34 -4.61 -0.36 0.37
CA ILE A 34 -5.77 0.30 0.96
C ILE A 34 -6.78 -0.73 1.47
N TYR A 35 -7.18 -1.70 0.63
CA TYR A 35 -8.12 -2.74 1.04
C TYR A 35 -7.61 -3.53 2.24
N LYS A 36 -6.34 -3.94 2.24
CA LYS A 36 -5.72 -4.62 3.39
C LYS A 36 -5.76 -3.78 4.68
N GLN A 37 -5.57 -2.47 4.57
CA GLN A 37 -5.63 -1.59 5.74
C GLN A 37 -7.06 -1.47 6.26
N VAL A 38 -8.05 -1.36 5.38
CA VAL A 38 -9.47 -1.34 5.76
C VAL A 38 -9.87 -2.66 6.44
N ASP A 39 -9.45 -3.80 5.90
CA ASP A 39 -9.70 -5.12 6.50
C ASP A 39 -9.05 -5.23 7.88
N PHE A 40 -7.81 -4.76 8.02
CA PHE A 40 -7.10 -4.77 9.30
C PHE A 40 -7.79 -3.89 10.35
N ASP A 41 -8.19 -2.68 9.96
CA ASP A 41 -8.88 -1.75 10.86
C ASP A 41 -10.24 -2.30 11.28
N THR A 42 -10.97 -2.93 10.36
CA THR A 42 -12.23 -3.63 10.64
C THR A 42 -12.03 -4.72 11.70
N PHE A 43 -10.99 -5.55 11.51
CA PHE A 43 -10.67 -6.63 12.43
C PHE A 43 -10.27 -6.12 13.81
N ILE A 44 -9.37 -5.12 13.88
CA ILE A 44 -8.89 -4.55 15.14
C ILE A 44 -10.02 -3.86 15.91
N LEU A 45 -10.92 -3.17 15.21
CA LEU A 45 -12.04 -2.46 15.81
C LEU A 45 -13.26 -3.35 16.07
N GLN A 46 -13.15 -4.66 15.81
CA GLN A 46 -14.22 -5.66 16.01
C GLN A 46 -15.54 -5.29 15.33
N HIS A 47 -15.47 -4.65 14.16
CA HIS A 47 -16.67 -4.41 13.37
C HIS A 47 -17.13 -5.73 12.75
N GLU A 48 -18.40 -6.09 12.94
CA GLU A 48 -18.95 -7.37 12.45
C GLU A 48 -18.99 -7.44 10.92
N GLU A 49 -19.24 -6.30 10.28
CA GLU A 49 -19.31 -6.15 8.84
C GLU A 49 -18.62 -4.85 8.45
N SER A 50 -17.80 -4.91 7.40
CA SER A 50 -17.19 -3.74 6.78
C SER A 50 -17.02 -3.98 5.30
N TYR A 51 -17.34 -2.99 4.50
CA TYR A 51 -17.13 -3.03 3.06
C TYR A 51 -16.78 -1.64 2.54
N VAL A 52 -15.92 -1.62 1.52
CA VAL A 52 -15.57 -0.39 0.81
C VAL A 52 -16.69 -0.07 -0.18
N GLU A 53 -17.31 1.09 -0.02
CA GLU A 53 -18.33 1.63 -0.91
C GLU A 53 -17.70 2.25 -2.16
N SER A 54 -16.62 3.02 -1.98
CA SER A 54 -15.89 3.65 -3.08
C SER A 54 -14.42 3.87 -2.75
N LEU A 55 -13.61 3.81 -3.80
CA LEU A 55 -12.19 4.16 -3.79
C LEU A 55 -11.95 5.08 -4.98
N ASP A 56 -11.73 6.36 -4.69
CA ASP A 56 -11.51 7.40 -5.69
C ASP A 56 -10.04 7.85 -5.64
N LYS A 57 -9.37 7.80 -6.79
CA LYS A 57 -8.06 8.45 -6.94
C LYS A 57 -8.27 9.96 -7.03
N ILE A 58 -7.76 10.71 -6.06
CA ILE A 58 -7.76 12.19 -6.10
C ILE A 58 -6.60 12.67 -6.97
N ASN A 59 -5.41 12.09 -6.80
CA ASN A 59 -4.21 12.39 -7.58
C ASN A 59 -3.22 11.19 -7.53
N ASP A 60 -2.02 11.34 -8.07
CA ASP A 60 -0.99 10.28 -8.14
C ASP A 60 -0.38 9.86 -6.79
N SER A 61 -0.78 10.45 -5.68
CA SER A 61 -0.34 10.04 -4.34
C SER A 61 -1.49 9.92 -3.35
N THR A 62 -2.68 10.39 -3.69
CA THR A 62 -3.79 10.55 -2.75
C THR A 62 -5.03 9.79 -3.24
N TYR A 63 -5.59 8.98 -2.34
CA TYR A 63 -6.82 8.24 -2.54
C TYR A 63 -7.83 8.59 -1.46
N LYS A 64 -9.09 8.69 -1.85
CA LYS A 64 -10.23 8.81 -0.95
C LYS A 64 -10.97 7.48 -0.92
N VAL A 65 -11.25 7.01 0.27
CA VAL A 65 -11.96 5.75 0.51
C VAL A 65 -13.17 6.04 1.36
N VAL A 66 -14.33 5.61 0.88
CA VAL A 66 -15.55 5.56 1.68
C VAL A 66 -15.80 4.10 2.00
N HIS A 67 -15.91 3.78 3.29
CA HIS A 67 -16.30 2.45 3.73
C HIS A 67 -17.37 2.54 4.82
N ASN A 68 -18.19 1.51 4.86
CA ASN A 68 -19.24 1.35 5.84
C ASN A 68 -18.83 0.24 6.80
N PHE A 69 -19.22 0.38 8.07
CA PHE A 69 -19.01 -0.65 9.07
C PHE A 69 -20.13 -0.66 10.10
N THR A 70 -20.44 -1.81 10.68
CA THR A 70 -21.43 -1.91 11.76
C THR A 70 -20.75 -1.68 13.11
N ASN A 71 -21.23 -0.70 13.88
CA ASN A 71 -20.71 -0.45 15.23
C ASN A 71 -21.15 -1.59 16.16
N PRO A 72 -20.21 -2.36 16.76
CA PRO A 72 -20.55 -3.52 17.58
C PRO A 72 -21.28 -3.16 18.88
N LEU A 73 -21.21 -1.91 19.33
CA LEU A 73 -21.88 -1.46 20.55
C LEU A 73 -23.34 -1.05 20.31
N THR A 74 -23.65 -0.54 19.11
CA THR A 74 -24.97 0.03 18.80
C THR A 74 -25.75 -0.73 17.73
N GLY A 75 -25.08 -1.60 16.95
CA GLY A 75 -25.65 -2.28 15.79
C GLY A 75 -26.00 -1.36 14.63
N VAL A 76 -25.58 -0.09 14.67
CA VAL A 76 -25.86 0.90 13.62
C VAL A 76 -24.75 0.85 12.58
N GLU A 77 -25.13 0.84 11.30
CA GLU A 77 -24.20 1.04 10.19
C GLU A 77 -23.66 2.48 10.22
N MET A 78 -22.34 2.59 10.17
CA MET A 78 -21.58 3.82 10.21
C MET A 78 -20.85 3.98 8.87
N ARG A 79 -20.94 5.18 8.30
CA ARG A 79 -20.21 5.55 7.08
C ARG A 79 -19.02 6.41 7.44
N THR A 80 -17.83 6.04 6.99
CA THR A 80 -16.62 6.83 7.19
C THR A 80 -15.89 7.10 5.89
N THR A 81 -15.22 8.25 5.85
CA THR A 81 -14.37 8.67 4.73
C THR A 81 -12.95 8.82 5.24
N ARG A 82 -12.00 8.16 4.56
CA ARG A 82 -10.58 8.26 4.86
C ARG A 82 -9.78 8.70 3.63
N ILE A 83 -8.71 9.43 3.89
CA ILE A 83 -7.73 9.84 2.89
C ILE A 83 -6.45 9.03 3.13
N TYR A 84 -5.94 8.40 2.09
CA TYR A 84 -4.67 7.69 2.09
C TYR A 84 -3.68 8.44 1.21
N GLU A 85 -2.52 8.75 1.78
CA GLU A 85 -1.43 9.43 1.10
C GLU A 85 -0.24 8.47 0.98
N PHE A 86 0.33 8.37 -0.22
CA PHE A 86 1.46 7.51 -0.55
C PHE A 86 2.60 8.35 -1.12
N ASP A 87 3.83 8.07 -0.67
CA ASP A 87 5.04 8.68 -1.24
C ASP A 87 5.23 8.20 -2.69
N SER A 88 4.79 9.02 -3.66
CA SER A 88 4.91 8.89 -5.12
C SER A 88 4.55 7.52 -5.76
N ILE A 89 3.44 7.47 -6.49
CA ILE A 89 3.14 6.40 -7.46
C ILE A 89 3.94 6.69 -8.72
N GLY A 90 4.73 5.73 -9.20
CA GLY A 90 5.36 5.87 -10.50
C GLY A 90 4.42 5.45 -11.61
N CYS A 91 4.35 6.29 -12.65
CA CYS A 91 3.79 5.90 -13.95
C CYS A 91 4.59 4.77 -14.60
#